data_AF-A0A355VBH6-F1
#
_entry.id   AF-A0A355VBH6-F1
#
_cell.length_a   1.000
_cell.length_b   1.000
_cell.length_c   1.000
_cell.angle_alpha   90.00
_cell.angle_beta   90.00
_cell.angle_gamma   90.00
#
_symmetry.space_group_name_H-M   'P 1'
#
loop_
_entity.id
_entity.type
_entity.pdbx_description
1 polymer ?
#
loop_
_entity_poly.entity_id
_entity_poly.type
_entity_poly.pdbx_seq_one_letter_code
_entity_poly.pdbx_strand_id
1 'polypeptide(L)'
;RADSRRAAGPIKTTPITLSSRQLMTSWQQLHGGAWQDQARLSSNAERVLDDLKQRGASFFHEIRQRTGLLAAQLEQALSELAAAGKLTSDGFTGLRALLTPDARKPSTKGSQGRSGRSRSRGYSVEDAGRWSLLYPPDAGPLNDEMTEELIMVYLQRWGVISRQIVSRESAAPSWRDLLTVLRRLELRGTLRGGRFIEGLGGEQFTLPENVAPLREQARKLRERDTSDWSSADYCSLAATDPVNHLALFLPEMKLARTSRNRVLYKNGVPVAVLDGARVKFLREIPAEHQWALEQLLRRQEINPRLRSYLANS
;
A
#
# COMPACT_ATOMS: atom_id res chain seq x y z
N ARG A 1 12.94 -7.54 -33.22
CA ARG A 1 11.77 -8.34 -32.75
C ARG A 1 11.61 -8.05 -31.27
N ALA A 2 10.64 -7.21 -30.90
CA ALA A 2 10.37 -6.90 -29.50
C ALA A 2 9.65 -8.09 -28.87
N ASP A 3 10.28 -8.72 -27.88
CA ASP A 3 9.66 -9.77 -27.08
C ASP A 3 8.48 -9.16 -26.30
N SER A 4 7.26 -9.46 -26.72
CA SER A 4 6.05 -9.06 -26.00
C SER A 4 6.07 -9.74 -24.63
N ARG A 5 6.19 -8.96 -23.55
CA ARG A 5 6.15 -9.48 -22.17
C ARG A 5 4.85 -10.26 -21.95
N ARG A 6 4.97 -11.57 -21.72
CA ARG A 6 3.89 -12.36 -21.12
C ARG A 6 3.67 -11.86 -19.70
N ALA A 7 2.41 -11.75 -19.26
CA ALA A 7 2.11 -11.38 -17.89
C ALA A 7 2.61 -12.50 -16.95
N ALA A 8 3.71 -12.24 -16.24
CA ALA A 8 4.18 -13.14 -15.19
C ALA A 8 3.21 -13.06 -14.00
N GLY A 9 2.96 -14.20 -13.34
CA GLY A 9 2.10 -14.27 -12.16
C GLY A 9 2.61 -13.40 -10.99
N PRO A 10 1.76 -13.13 -9.99
CA PRO A 10 2.14 -12.32 -8.85
C PRO A 10 3.27 -12.99 -8.05
N ILE A 11 4.20 -12.18 -7.57
CA ILE A 11 5.37 -12.62 -6.78
C ILE A 11 5.27 -12.09 -5.35
N LYS A 12 6.08 -12.62 -4.43
CA LYS A 12 6.06 -12.20 -3.01
C LYS A 12 6.20 -10.69 -2.79
N THR A 13 6.84 -9.97 -3.70
CA THR A 13 7.02 -8.51 -3.64
C THR A 13 5.93 -7.72 -4.38
N THR A 14 4.90 -8.38 -4.91
CA THR A 14 3.75 -7.72 -5.54
C THR A 14 3.04 -6.86 -4.49
N PRO A 15 2.90 -5.54 -4.74
CA PRO A 15 2.17 -4.65 -3.84
C PRO A 15 0.72 -5.11 -3.70
N ILE A 16 0.18 -5.02 -2.48
CA ILE A 16 -1.24 -5.28 -2.20
C ILE A 16 -1.87 -3.97 -1.77
N THR A 17 -3.00 -3.63 -2.40
CA THR A 17 -3.84 -2.49 -2.02
C THR A 17 -5.13 -3.00 -1.41
N LEU A 18 -5.52 -2.43 -0.27
CA LEU A 18 -6.84 -2.61 0.32
C LEU A 18 -7.68 -1.38 0.01
N SER A 19 -8.87 -1.58 -0.54
CA SER A 19 -9.82 -0.50 -0.83
C SER A 19 -11.22 -0.91 -0.42
N SER A 20 -12.04 0.08 -0.05
CA SER A 20 -13.49 -0.10 0.01
C SER A 20 -14.02 -0.45 -1.38
N ARG A 21 -14.95 -1.40 -1.44
CA ARG A 21 -15.62 -1.80 -2.69
C ARG A 21 -16.43 -0.64 -3.28
N GLN A 22 -16.95 0.26 -2.45
CA GLN A 22 -17.71 1.43 -2.89
C GLN A 22 -16.87 2.36 -3.77
N LEU A 23 -15.57 2.47 -3.48
CA LEU A 23 -14.64 3.32 -4.22
C LEU A 23 -13.94 2.59 -5.38
N MET A 24 -14.30 1.32 -5.63
CA MET A 24 -13.58 0.49 -6.61
C MET A 24 -13.62 1.11 -8.00
N THR A 25 -14.77 1.65 -8.41
CA THR A 25 -14.92 2.36 -9.70
C THR A 25 -13.98 3.56 -9.79
N SER A 26 -13.88 4.37 -8.73
CA SER A 26 -12.98 5.53 -8.65
C SER A 26 -11.52 5.14 -8.81
N TRP A 27 -11.09 4.05 -8.17
CA TRP A 27 -9.74 3.50 -8.33
C TRP A 27 -9.50 2.88 -9.70
N GLN A 28 -10.48 2.17 -10.26
CA GLN A 28 -10.36 1.60 -11.59
C GLN A 28 -10.23 2.71 -12.65
N GLN A 29 -10.97 3.83 -12.51
CA GLN A 29 -10.97 4.96 -13.44
C GLN A 29 -9.61 5.65 -13.46
N LEU A 30 -9.01 5.86 -12.28
CA LEU A 30 -7.62 6.36 -12.14
C LEU A 30 -6.62 5.51 -12.93
N HIS A 31 -6.85 4.20 -12.96
CA HIS A 31 -6.01 3.24 -13.64
C HIS A 31 -6.46 2.91 -15.06
N GLY A 32 -7.40 3.66 -15.66
CA GLY A 32 -8.01 3.35 -16.96
C GLY A 32 -7.00 3.09 -18.08
N GLY A 33 -5.85 3.78 -18.07
CA GLY A 33 -4.77 3.55 -19.04
C GLY A 33 -4.03 2.22 -18.86
N ALA A 34 -3.95 1.67 -17.65
CA ALA A 34 -3.30 0.38 -17.38
C ALA A 34 -4.13 -0.82 -17.87
N TRP A 35 -5.46 -0.66 -18.00
CA TRP A 35 -6.34 -1.69 -18.57
C TRP A 35 -6.16 -1.87 -20.08
N GLN A 36 -5.60 -0.86 -20.76
CA GLN A 36 -5.37 -0.84 -22.20
C GLN A 36 -4.10 -1.59 -22.61
N ASP A 37 -3.18 -1.83 -21.66
CA ASP A 37 -2.00 -2.66 -21.92
C ASP A 37 -2.44 -4.14 -22.00
N GLN A 38 -2.80 -4.57 -23.21
CA GLN A 38 -3.17 -5.95 -23.51
C GLN A 38 -1.91 -6.80 -23.52
N ALA A 39 -1.42 -7.18 -22.34
CA ALA A 39 -0.47 -8.27 -22.25
C ALA A 39 -1.06 -9.48 -22.98
N ARG A 40 -0.30 -10.05 -23.92
CA ARG A 40 -0.73 -11.25 -24.65
C ARG A 40 -0.92 -12.37 -23.65
N LEU A 41 -2.17 -12.81 -23.52
CA LEU A 41 -2.55 -13.91 -22.65
C LEU A 41 -2.11 -15.24 -23.28
N SER A 42 -1.84 -16.25 -22.45
CA SER A 42 -1.70 -17.62 -22.91
C SER A 42 -3.04 -18.17 -23.42
N SER A 43 -3.00 -19.16 -24.31
CA SER A 43 -4.21 -19.82 -24.80
C SER A 43 -5.07 -20.43 -23.68
N ASN A 44 -4.44 -20.89 -22.60
CA ASN A 44 -5.16 -21.39 -21.42
C ASN A 44 -5.85 -20.25 -20.67
N ALA A 45 -5.19 -19.09 -20.52
CA ALA A 45 -5.79 -17.90 -19.92
C ALA A 45 -6.96 -17.36 -20.76
N GLU A 46 -6.82 -17.30 -22.09
CA GLU A 46 -7.92 -16.92 -22.99
C GLU A 46 -9.12 -17.87 -22.86
N ARG A 47 -8.88 -19.19 -22.81
CA ARG A 47 -9.94 -20.18 -22.63
C ARG A 47 -10.70 -20.01 -21.31
N VAL A 48 -10.00 -19.72 -20.22
CA VAL A 48 -10.63 -19.44 -18.91
C VAL A 48 -11.40 -18.12 -18.93
N LEU A 49 -10.83 -17.09 -19.57
CA LEU A 49 -11.47 -15.79 -19.73
C LEU A 49 -12.80 -15.92 -20.47
N ASP A 50 -12.84 -16.69 -21.56
CA ASP A 50 -14.05 -16.89 -22.35
C ASP A 50 -15.11 -17.74 -21.62
N ASP A 51 -14.70 -18.76 -20.85
CA ASP A 51 -15.62 -19.52 -19.99
C ASP A 51 -16.32 -18.59 -18.98
N LEU A 52 -15.55 -17.72 -18.32
CA LEU A 52 -16.10 -16.77 -17.32
C LEU A 52 -16.94 -15.67 -17.96
N LYS A 53 -16.66 -15.24 -19.20
CA LYS A 53 -17.54 -14.31 -19.93
C LYS A 53 -18.91 -14.92 -20.19
N GLN A 54 -18.97 -16.21 -20.50
CA GLN A 54 -20.22 -16.91 -20.86
C GLN A 54 -21.00 -17.39 -19.63
N ARG A 55 -20.31 -17.83 -18.57
CA ARG A 55 -20.92 -18.49 -17.40
C ARG A 55 -20.97 -17.61 -16.16
N GLY A 56 -20.26 -16.49 -16.15
CA GLY A 56 -20.15 -15.60 -15.00
C GLY A 56 -19.29 -16.16 -13.87
N ALA A 57 -19.44 -15.59 -12.68
CA ALA A 57 -18.63 -15.94 -11.51
C ALA A 57 -18.76 -17.43 -11.15
N SER A 58 -17.63 -18.15 -11.09
CA SER A 58 -17.60 -19.62 -10.99
C SER A 58 -16.52 -20.12 -10.03
N PHE A 59 -16.73 -21.27 -9.41
CA PHE A 59 -15.72 -21.95 -8.59
C PHE A 59 -14.65 -22.64 -9.45
N PHE A 60 -13.47 -22.89 -8.87
CA PHE A 60 -12.35 -23.52 -9.57
C PHE A 60 -12.71 -24.85 -10.24
N HIS A 61 -13.43 -25.73 -9.54
CA HIS A 61 -13.82 -27.04 -10.08
C HIS A 61 -14.78 -26.95 -11.27
N GLU A 62 -15.66 -25.95 -11.28
CA GLU A 62 -16.62 -25.72 -12.38
C GLU A 62 -15.90 -25.23 -13.63
N ILE A 63 -14.97 -24.27 -13.48
CA ILE A 63 -14.12 -23.77 -14.58
C ILE A 63 -13.29 -24.93 -15.12
N ARG A 64 -12.69 -25.75 -14.25
CA ARG A 64 -11.91 -26.92 -14.64
C ARG A 64 -12.73 -27.92 -15.45
N GLN A 65 -13.96 -28.21 -15.02
CA GLN A 65 -14.83 -29.15 -15.71
C GLN A 65 -15.21 -28.66 -17.12
N ARG A 66 -15.51 -27.37 -17.28
CA ARG A 66 -15.93 -26.78 -18.57
C ARG A 66 -14.75 -26.55 -19.52
N THR A 67 -13.60 -26.17 -18.99
CA THR A 67 -12.38 -25.93 -19.78
C THR A 67 -11.56 -27.19 -20.02
N GLY A 68 -11.75 -28.27 -19.26
CA GLY A 68 -10.96 -29.50 -19.38
C GLY A 68 -9.47 -29.33 -19.06
N LEU A 69 -9.06 -28.21 -18.46
CA LEU A 69 -7.67 -27.97 -18.09
C LEU A 69 -7.25 -28.84 -16.90
N LEU A 70 -5.96 -29.19 -16.85
CA LEU A 70 -5.38 -29.78 -15.65
C LEU A 70 -5.33 -28.73 -14.53
N ALA A 71 -5.38 -29.16 -13.26
CA ALA A 71 -5.42 -28.25 -12.11
C ALA A 71 -4.25 -27.23 -12.13
N ALA A 72 -3.02 -27.68 -12.40
CA ALA A 72 -1.85 -26.81 -12.50
C ALA A 72 -1.94 -25.81 -13.68
N GLN A 73 -2.54 -26.21 -14.81
CA GLN A 73 -2.74 -25.31 -15.95
C GLN A 73 -3.79 -24.25 -15.65
N LEU A 74 -4.87 -24.62 -14.96
CA LEU A 74 -5.90 -23.69 -14.52
C LEU A 74 -5.36 -22.71 -13.47
N GLU A 75 -4.57 -23.19 -12.51
CA GLU A 75 -3.88 -22.34 -11.53
C GLU A 75 -2.98 -21.31 -12.23
N GLN A 76 -2.18 -21.74 -13.21
CA GLN A 76 -1.32 -20.83 -13.98
C GLN A 76 -2.14 -19.81 -14.78
N ALA A 77 -3.24 -20.23 -15.41
CA ALA A 77 -4.14 -19.36 -16.16
C ALA A 77 -4.82 -18.30 -15.26
N LEU A 78 -5.32 -18.71 -14.09
CA LEU A 78 -5.91 -17.80 -13.10
C LEU A 78 -4.88 -16.83 -12.54
N SER A 79 -3.64 -17.30 -12.29
CA SER A 79 -2.50 -16.49 -11.87
C SER A 79 -2.17 -15.39 -12.87
N GLU A 80 -2.11 -15.76 -14.16
CA GLU A 80 -1.83 -14.86 -15.26
C GLU A 80 -2.94 -13.81 -15.42
N LEU A 81 -4.20 -14.23 -15.39
CA LEU A 81 -5.35 -13.32 -15.50
C LEU A 81 -5.48 -12.38 -14.29
N ALA A 82 -5.17 -12.85 -13.08
CA ALA A 82 -5.13 -12.03 -11.87
C ALA A 82 -3.99 -11.01 -11.94
N ALA A 83 -2.80 -11.42 -12.41
CA ALA A 83 -1.68 -10.51 -12.64
C ALA A 83 -1.98 -9.45 -13.72
N ALA A 84 -2.75 -9.82 -14.74
CA ALA A 84 -3.25 -8.91 -15.77
C ALA A 84 -4.44 -8.04 -15.31
N GLY A 85 -4.87 -8.16 -14.04
CA GLY A 85 -5.98 -7.40 -13.47
C GLY A 85 -7.35 -7.76 -14.04
N LYS A 86 -7.50 -8.89 -14.75
CA LYS A 86 -8.76 -9.29 -15.40
C LYS A 86 -9.69 -10.10 -14.49
N LEU A 87 -9.18 -10.60 -13.37
CA LEU A 87 -9.94 -11.44 -12.43
C LEU A 87 -9.85 -10.96 -10.98
N THR A 88 -10.89 -11.29 -10.22
CA THR A 88 -10.94 -11.21 -8.76
C THR A 88 -11.54 -12.49 -8.18
N SER A 89 -11.30 -12.72 -6.88
CA SER A 89 -11.83 -13.85 -6.13
C SER A 89 -12.47 -13.40 -4.82
N ASP A 90 -13.40 -14.19 -4.27
CA ASP A 90 -14.09 -13.86 -3.01
C ASP A 90 -13.17 -13.86 -1.78
N GLY A 91 -12.04 -14.59 -1.81
CA GLY A 91 -11.17 -14.78 -0.65
C GLY A 91 -9.68 -14.51 -0.89
N PHE A 92 -8.96 -14.25 0.21
CA PHE A 92 -7.50 -14.07 0.21
C PHE A 92 -6.71 -15.39 0.09
N THR A 93 -7.38 -16.53 0.24
CA THR A 93 -6.75 -17.86 0.16
C THR A 93 -6.11 -18.10 -1.21
N GLY A 94 -6.83 -17.75 -2.28
CA GLY A 94 -6.30 -17.85 -3.65
C GLY A 94 -5.07 -16.99 -3.88
N LEU A 95 -5.12 -15.73 -3.46
CA LEU A 95 -3.98 -14.83 -3.55
C LEU A 95 -2.76 -15.38 -2.79
N ARG A 96 -2.96 -15.92 -1.57
CA ARG A 96 -1.87 -16.54 -0.79
C ARG A 96 -1.28 -17.76 -1.50
N ALA A 97 -2.12 -18.58 -2.12
CA ALA A 97 -1.67 -19.74 -2.89
C ALA A 97 -0.82 -19.30 -4.10
N LEU A 98 -1.25 -18.27 -4.82
CA LEU A 98 -0.52 -17.71 -5.98
C LEU A 98 0.82 -17.06 -5.58
N LEU A 99 0.88 -16.41 -4.42
CA LEU A 99 2.10 -15.76 -3.91
C LEU A 99 3.08 -16.73 -3.23
N THR A 100 2.66 -17.96 -2.92
CA THR A 100 3.50 -18.94 -2.25
C THR A 100 4.41 -19.61 -3.28
N PRO A 101 5.75 -19.50 -3.15
CA PRO A 101 6.68 -20.16 -4.06
C PRO A 101 6.44 -21.67 -4.08
N ASP A 102 6.60 -22.31 -5.24
CA ASP A 102 6.36 -23.76 -5.39
C ASP A 102 7.19 -24.61 -4.41
N ALA A 103 8.41 -24.17 -4.07
CA ALA A 103 9.26 -24.82 -3.06
C ALA A 103 8.67 -24.84 -1.64
N ARG A 104 7.64 -24.02 -1.36
CA ARG A 104 6.93 -23.95 -0.08
C ARG A 104 5.50 -24.47 -0.14
N LYS A 105 5.01 -24.85 -1.33
CA LYS A 105 3.71 -25.51 -1.45
C LYS A 105 3.84 -26.93 -0.89
N PRO A 106 2.91 -27.39 -0.02
CA PRO A 106 2.95 -28.76 0.47
C PRO A 106 2.88 -29.73 -0.71
N SER A 107 3.86 -30.64 -0.83
CA SER A 107 3.84 -31.64 -1.89
C SER A 107 2.66 -32.59 -1.65
N THR A 108 1.82 -32.76 -2.67
CA THR A 108 0.74 -33.77 -2.68
C THR A 108 1.26 -35.21 -2.76
N LYS A 109 2.59 -35.41 -2.79
CA LYS A 109 3.23 -36.72 -2.80
C LYS A 109 3.97 -36.94 -1.47
N GLY A 110 3.34 -37.73 -0.59
CA GLY A 110 4.01 -38.55 0.42
C GLY A 110 4.40 -37.87 1.74
N SER A 111 3.45 -37.66 2.65
CA SER A 111 3.78 -37.59 4.09
C SER A 111 2.64 -38.14 4.96
N GLN A 112 2.46 -39.46 4.89
CA GLN A 112 2.01 -40.24 6.04
C GLN A 112 3.26 -40.48 6.92
N GLY A 113 3.64 -39.50 7.74
CA GLY A 113 4.88 -39.60 8.50
C GLY A 113 4.97 -38.61 9.64
N ARG A 114 4.36 -38.97 10.78
CA ARG A 114 4.72 -38.58 12.16
C ARG A 114 5.52 -37.27 12.33
N SER A 115 4.83 -36.16 12.59
CA SER A 115 5.21 -35.23 13.69
C SER A 115 4.11 -34.19 13.92
N GLY A 116 3.67 -34.07 15.16
CA GLY A 116 2.63 -33.13 15.58
C GLY A 116 3.11 -31.67 15.55
N ARG A 117 2.14 -30.76 15.34
CA ARG A 117 2.26 -29.29 15.37
C ARG A 117 2.99 -28.63 14.18
N SER A 118 2.41 -28.75 12.99
CA SER A 118 2.26 -27.58 12.12
C SER A 118 1.04 -27.75 11.24
N ARG A 119 -0.08 -27.14 11.63
CA ARG A 119 -1.28 -27.03 10.78
C ARG A 119 -1.06 -25.99 9.69
N SER A 120 -0.01 -26.15 8.88
CA SER A 120 0.06 -25.46 7.60
C SER A 120 -1.03 -26.06 6.72
N ARG A 121 -2.28 -25.60 6.91
CA ARG A 121 -3.31 -25.74 5.89
C ARG A 121 -2.72 -25.06 4.66
N GLY A 122 -2.23 -25.85 3.71
CA GLY A 122 -1.78 -25.34 2.44
C GLY A 122 -2.88 -24.46 1.87
N TYR A 123 -2.54 -23.22 1.55
CA TYR A 123 -3.47 -22.36 0.83
C TYR A 123 -3.57 -22.91 -0.59
N SER A 124 -4.76 -23.36 -0.99
CA SER A 124 -5.03 -23.81 -2.35
C SER A 124 -5.73 -22.71 -3.15
N VAL A 125 -5.43 -22.60 -4.44
CA VAL A 125 -6.17 -21.73 -5.37
C VAL A 125 -7.64 -22.17 -5.50
N GLU A 126 -7.93 -23.44 -5.22
CA GLU A 126 -9.28 -24.00 -5.20
C GLU A 126 -10.15 -23.41 -4.09
N ASP A 127 -9.53 -23.02 -2.97
CA ASP A 127 -10.19 -22.44 -1.80
C ASP A 127 -10.36 -20.90 -1.90
N ALA A 128 -10.14 -20.32 -3.08
CA ALA A 128 -10.25 -18.88 -3.32
C ALA A 128 -11.69 -18.36 -3.35
N GLY A 129 -12.68 -19.25 -3.34
CA GLY A 129 -14.08 -18.93 -3.58
C GLY A 129 -14.40 -18.86 -5.07
N ARG A 130 -15.33 -17.98 -5.46
CA ARG A 130 -15.68 -17.79 -6.88
C ARG A 130 -14.68 -16.86 -7.54
N TRP A 131 -14.26 -17.22 -8.74
CA TRP A 131 -13.50 -16.36 -9.64
C TRP A 131 -14.48 -15.60 -10.52
N SER A 132 -14.28 -14.29 -10.63
CA SER A 132 -15.14 -13.40 -11.42
C SER A 132 -14.32 -12.41 -12.23
N LEU A 133 -14.87 -12.01 -13.37
CA LEU A 133 -14.26 -11.01 -14.22
C LEU A 133 -14.29 -9.64 -13.55
N LEU A 134 -13.17 -8.94 -13.62
CA LEU A 134 -13.13 -7.51 -13.39
C LEU A 134 -13.34 -6.83 -14.74
N TYR A 135 -14.36 -5.98 -14.80
CA TYR A 135 -14.61 -5.17 -15.97
C TYR A 135 -13.85 -3.85 -15.84
N PRO A 136 -13.23 -3.36 -16.93
CA PRO A 136 -12.73 -2.01 -16.93
C PRO A 136 -13.90 -1.05 -16.72
N PRO A 137 -13.65 0.09 -16.07
CA PRO A 137 -14.68 1.11 -15.91
C PRO A 137 -14.91 1.81 -17.27
N ASP A 138 -16.00 2.56 -17.37
CA ASP A 138 -16.31 3.32 -18.59
C ASP A 138 -15.16 4.28 -18.93
N ALA A 139 -14.81 4.39 -20.21
CA ALA A 139 -13.72 5.25 -20.64
C ALA A 139 -14.04 6.73 -20.36
N GLY A 140 -13.16 7.45 -19.64
CA GLY A 140 -13.32 8.89 -19.39
C GLY A 140 -12.41 9.43 -18.29
N PRO A 141 -12.35 10.75 -18.09
CA PRO A 141 -11.71 11.32 -16.91
C PRO A 141 -12.54 11.00 -15.65
N LEU A 142 -11.93 11.18 -14.47
CA LEU A 142 -12.69 11.23 -13.22
C LEU A 142 -13.68 12.40 -13.28
N ASN A 143 -14.92 12.18 -12.83
CA ASN A 143 -15.83 13.28 -12.57
C ASN A 143 -15.51 13.96 -11.23
N ASP A 144 -16.20 15.06 -10.95
CA ASP A 144 -15.96 15.85 -9.74
C ASP A 144 -16.30 15.07 -8.46
N GLU A 145 -17.36 14.25 -8.48
CA GLU A 145 -17.79 13.43 -7.34
C GLU A 145 -16.74 12.38 -6.96
N MET A 146 -16.24 11.62 -7.95
CA MET A 146 -15.18 10.63 -7.73
C MET A 146 -13.87 11.29 -7.28
N THR A 147 -13.60 12.50 -7.79
CA THR A 147 -12.44 13.29 -7.37
C THR A 147 -12.57 13.75 -5.92
N GLU A 148 -13.76 14.18 -5.51
CA GLU A 148 -14.06 14.54 -4.12
C GLU A 148 -13.90 13.34 -3.17
N GLU A 149 -14.42 12.16 -3.54
CA GLU A 149 -14.23 10.92 -2.78
C GLU A 149 -12.74 10.58 -2.56
N LEU A 150 -11.93 10.70 -3.61
CA LEU A 150 -10.49 10.46 -3.54
C LEU A 150 -9.79 11.47 -2.62
N ILE A 151 -10.18 12.75 -2.71
CA ILE A 151 -9.68 13.80 -1.82
C ILE A 151 -9.96 13.44 -0.36
N MET A 152 -11.17 12.96 -0.03
CA MET A 152 -11.51 12.54 1.32
C MET A 152 -10.64 11.37 1.79
N VAL A 153 -10.37 10.39 0.92
CA VAL A 153 -9.42 9.29 1.25
C VAL A 153 -8.02 9.83 1.54
N TYR A 154 -7.51 10.76 0.72
CA TYR A 154 -6.19 11.34 0.94
C TYR A 154 -6.14 12.16 2.23
N LEU A 155 -7.20 12.90 2.56
CA LEU A 155 -7.29 13.65 3.82
C LEU A 155 -7.37 12.74 5.05
N GLN A 156 -8.15 11.65 4.98
CA GLN A 156 -8.19 10.66 6.06
C GLN A 156 -6.84 9.98 6.27
N ARG A 157 -6.08 9.77 5.19
CA ARG A 157 -4.77 9.13 5.24
C ARG A 157 -3.66 10.06 5.74
N TRP A 158 -3.62 11.29 5.24
CA TRP A 158 -2.50 12.22 5.44
C TRP A 158 -2.79 13.35 6.43
N GLY A 159 -4.06 13.63 6.72
CA GLY A 159 -4.53 14.76 7.53
C GLY A 159 -4.46 16.09 6.78
N VAL A 160 -3.31 16.38 6.18
CA VAL A 160 -3.05 17.54 5.32
C VAL A 160 -2.60 17.04 3.95
N ILE A 161 -3.17 17.61 2.89
CA ILE A 161 -2.77 17.31 1.51
C ILE A 161 -2.08 18.50 0.88
N SER A 162 -1.07 18.19 0.07
CA SER A 162 -0.33 19.15 -0.77
C SER A 162 0.13 18.43 -2.03
N ARG A 163 0.56 19.19 -3.04
CA ARG A 163 1.12 18.61 -4.28
C ARG A 163 2.22 17.60 -4.00
N GLN A 164 3.12 17.92 -3.07
CA GLN A 164 4.28 17.07 -2.73
C GLN A 164 3.85 15.77 -2.04
N ILE A 165 2.86 15.83 -1.14
CA ILE A 165 2.34 14.64 -0.45
C ILE A 165 1.62 13.72 -1.44
N VAL A 166 0.69 14.28 -2.22
CA VAL A 166 -0.11 13.52 -3.18
C VAL A 166 0.75 12.90 -4.28
N SER A 167 1.85 13.56 -4.69
CA SER A 167 2.78 12.98 -5.68
C SER A 167 3.47 11.69 -5.23
N ARG A 168 3.35 11.29 -3.96
CA ARG A 168 3.87 10.00 -3.47
C ARG A 168 2.90 8.84 -3.64
N GLU A 169 1.64 9.12 -3.95
CA GLU A 169 0.63 8.11 -4.23
C GLU A 169 0.89 7.48 -5.60
N SER A 170 0.82 6.14 -5.68
CA SER A 170 1.19 5.38 -6.88
C SER A 170 0.26 5.57 -8.08
N ALA A 171 -0.84 6.32 -7.91
CA ALA A 171 -1.87 6.54 -8.93
C ALA A 171 -2.70 7.80 -8.68
N ALA A 172 -2.13 8.83 -8.05
CA ALA A 172 -2.90 10.06 -7.81
C ALA A 172 -3.24 10.78 -9.13
N PRO A 173 -4.42 11.43 -9.22
CA PRO A 173 -4.69 12.39 -10.29
C PRO A 173 -3.63 13.48 -10.34
N SER A 174 -3.58 14.20 -11.46
CA SER A 174 -2.72 15.37 -11.54
C SER A 174 -3.15 16.39 -10.48
N TRP A 175 -2.18 17.10 -9.90
CA TRP A 175 -2.50 18.14 -8.91
C TRP A 175 -3.46 19.20 -9.46
N ARG A 176 -3.42 19.46 -10.78
CA ARG A 176 -4.32 20.41 -11.44
C ARG A 176 -5.78 19.96 -11.35
N ASP A 177 -6.03 18.67 -11.57
CA ASP A 177 -7.40 18.11 -11.55
C ASP A 177 -7.96 18.14 -10.13
N LEU A 178 -7.13 17.79 -9.14
CA LEU A 178 -7.48 17.88 -7.72
C LEU A 178 -7.75 19.32 -7.29
N LEU A 179 -6.91 20.28 -7.72
CA LEU A 179 -6.95 21.66 -7.24
C LEU A 179 -8.29 22.35 -7.52
N THR A 180 -8.91 22.07 -8.66
CA THR A 180 -10.23 22.61 -9.02
C THR A 180 -11.29 22.21 -7.99
N VAL A 181 -11.31 20.92 -7.61
CA VAL A 181 -12.26 20.40 -6.62
C VAL A 181 -11.88 20.87 -5.21
N LEU A 182 -10.60 20.89 -4.86
CA LEU A 182 -10.11 21.37 -3.57
C LEU A 182 -10.52 22.82 -3.28
N ARG A 183 -10.35 23.72 -4.25
CA ARG A 183 -10.76 25.12 -4.11
C ARG A 183 -12.28 25.26 -4.00
N ARG A 184 -13.04 24.43 -4.72
CA ARG A 184 -14.51 24.39 -4.57
C ARG A 184 -14.92 23.95 -3.16
N LEU A 185 -14.27 22.92 -2.62
CA LEU A 185 -14.52 22.43 -1.26
C LEU A 185 -14.09 23.44 -0.19
N GLU A 186 -13.03 24.21 -0.44
CA GLU A 186 -12.64 25.33 0.41
C GLU A 186 -13.70 26.44 0.39
N LEU A 187 -14.18 26.85 -0.80
CA LEU A 187 -15.23 27.86 -0.94
C LEU A 187 -16.54 27.45 -0.22
N ARG A 188 -16.86 26.14 -0.23
CA ARG A 188 -17.99 25.57 0.52
C ARG A 188 -17.75 25.51 2.03
N GLY A 189 -16.52 25.71 2.48
CA GLY A 189 -16.11 25.59 3.88
C GLY A 189 -15.88 24.15 4.37
N THR A 190 -16.02 23.16 3.48
CA THR A 190 -15.73 21.74 3.76
C THR A 190 -14.26 21.52 4.05
N LEU A 191 -13.38 22.26 3.36
CA LEU A 191 -11.93 22.26 3.60
C LEU A 191 -11.43 23.63 4.02
N ARG A 192 -10.21 23.66 4.55
CA ARG A 192 -9.46 24.89 4.83
C ARG A 192 -8.15 24.86 4.06
N GLY A 193 -7.95 25.86 3.20
CA GLY A 193 -6.66 26.13 2.58
C GLY A 193 -5.74 26.88 3.53
N GLY A 194 -4.43 26.65 3.40
CA GLY A 194 -3.44 27.33 4.22
C GLY A 194 -2.03 26.76 4.06
N ARG A 195 -1.19 27.06 5.05
CA ARG A 195 0.16 26.49 5.22
C ARG A 195 0.23 25.85 6.59
N PHE A 196 0.08 24.54 6.62
CA PHE A 196 0.02 23.77 7.86
C PHE A 196 1.36 23.09 8.18
N ILE A 197 2.11 22.70 7.16
CA ILE A 197 3.40 22.02 7.28
C ILE A 197 4.51 22.93 6.75
N GLU A 198 5.48 23.23 7.60
CA GLU A 198 6.70 23.98 7.24
C GLU A 198 7.61 23.15 6.30
N GLY A 199 8.30 23.82 5.38
CA GLY A 199 9.16 23.17 4.39
C GLY A 199 8.43 22.57 3.19
N LEU A 200 7.10 22.48 3.24
CA LEU A 200 6.27 22.11 2.08
C LEU A 200 5.74 23.38 1.39
N GLY A 201 6.00 23.48 0.09
CA GLY A 201 5.58 24.62 -0.73
C GLY A 201 4.15 24.47 -1.27
N GLY A 202 3.61 25.58 -1.77
CA GLY A 202 2.31 25.62 -2.44
C GLY A 202 1.10 25.63 -1.50
N GLU A 203 -0.09 25.51 -2.10
CA GLU A 203 -1.36 25.40 -1.38
C GLU A 203 -1.46 24.05 -0.67
N GLN A 204 -1.90 24.09 0.60
CA GLN A 204 -2.18 22.91 1.40
C GLN A 204 -3.63 22.96 1.87
N PHE A 205 -4.28 21.79 1.95
CA PHE A 205 -5.67 21.68 2.36
C PHE A 205 -5.80 20.67 3.49
N THR A 206 -6.71 20.94 4.42
CA THR A 206 -7.05 20.05 5.53
C THR A 206 -8.53 20.16 5.85
N LEU A 207 -9.06 19.18 6.58
CA LEU A 207 -10.37 19.26 7.19
C LEU A 207 -10.40 20.33 8.31
N PRO A 208 -11.50 21.09 8.49
CA PRO A 208 -11.63 22.12 9.51
C PRO A 208 -11.31 21.64 10.94
N GLU A 209 -11.74 20.42 11.29
CA GLU A 209 -11.51 19.82 12.60
C GLU A 209 -10.02 19.58 12.92
N ASN A 210 -9.17 19.44 11.90
CA ASN A 210 -7.73 19.23 12.07
C ASN A 210 -6.98 20.54 12.36
N VAL A 211 -7.57 21.70 12.07
CA VAL A 211 -6.87 22.99 12.17
C VAL A 211 -6.47 23.33 13.60
N ALA A 212 -7.38 23.14 14.57
CA ALA A 212 -7.09 23.45 15.97
C ALA A 212 -6.02 22.52 16.57
N PRO A 213 -6.09 21.18 16.41
CA PRO A 213 -5.00 20.28 16.81
C PRO A 213 -3.65 20.62 16.18
N LEU A 214 -3.61 20.97 14.88
CA LEU A 214 -2.38 21.35 14.19
C LEU A 214 -1.77 22.64 14.78
N ARG A 215 -2.60 23.65 15.06
CA ARG A 215 -2.14 24.89 15.71
C ARG A 215 -1.61 24.64 17.11
N GLU A 216 -2.29 23.81 17.88
CA GLU A 216 -1.86 23.47 19.24
C GLU A 216 -0.52 22.73 19.23
N GLN A 217 -0.36 21.77 18.33
CA GLN A 217 0.91 21.06 18.16
C GLN A 217 2.02 22.01 17.70
N ALA A 218 1.74 22.92 16.77
CA ALA A 218 2.71 23.93 16.33
C ALA A 218 3.15 24.86 17.48
N ARG A 219 2.24 25.25 18.37
CA ARG A 219 2.56 26.03 19.58
C ARG A 219 3.50 25.25 20.49
N LYS A 220 3.14 24.01 20.84
CA LYS A 220 3.98 23.13 21.66
C LYS A 220 5.38 22.92 21.07
N LEU A 221 5.50 22.82 19.75
CA LEU A 221 6.78 22.66 19.08
C LEU A 221 7.65 23.93 19.15
N ARG A 222 7.04 25.13 19.12
CA ARG A 222 7.75 26.42 19.24
C ARG A 222 8.22 26.72 20.65
N GLU A 223 7.45 26.31 21.66
CA GLU A 223 7.79 26.51 23.07
C GLU A 223 8.92 25.56 23.54
N ARG A 224 9.21 24.50 22.78
CA ARG A 224 10.26 23.54 23.09
C ARG A 224 11.63 24.10 22.76
N ASP A 225 12.56 23.91 23.69
CA ASP A 225 13.97 24.08 23.40
C ASP A 225 14.44 22.99 22.43
N THR A 226 14.86 23.41 21.24
CA THR A 226 15.37 22.49 20.22
C THR A 226 16.71 21.86 20.61
N SER A 227 17.46 22.51 21.51
CA SER A 227 18.73 22.04 22.04
C SER A 227 18.58 21.02 23.17
N ASP A 228 17.40 20.94 23.80
CA ASP A 228 17.11 19.90 24.79
C ASP A 228 16.83 18.55 24.09
N TRP A 229 17.69 17.57 24.35
CA TRP A 229 17.58 16.21 23.85
C TRP A 229 16.91 15.25 24.85
N SER A 230 16.78 15.64 26.12
CA SER A 230 16.25 14.78 27.18
C SER A 230 14.72 14.81 27.26
N SER A 231 14.11 15.98 27.02
CA SER A 231 12.64 16.17 27.06
C SER A 231 11.97 16.15 25.67
N ALA A 232 12.72 15.79 24.62
CA ALA A 232 12.19 15.78 23.25
C ALA A 232 11.29 14.57 22.99
N ASP A 233 10.32 14.75 22.08
CA ASP A 233 9.47 13.66 21.62
C ASP A 233 10.20 12.90 20.52
N TYR A 234 10.52 11.64 20.78
CA TYR A 234 11.15 10.76 19.81
C TYR A 234 10.13 9.81 19.17
N CYS A 235 10.24 9.65 17.84
CA CYS A 235 9.41 8.71 17.10
C CYS A 235 10.28 7.91 16.12
N SER A 236 10.28 6.60 16.28
CA SER A 236 11.03 5.66 15.45
C SER A 236 10.06 5.02 14.45
N LEU A 237 10.19 5.38 13.17
CA LEU A 237 9.34 4.86 12.09
C LEU A 237 10.08 3.85 11.23
N ALA A 238 9.40 2.78 10.81
CA ALA A 238 9.97 1.87 9.82
C ALA A 238 10.09 2.56 8.46
N ALA A 239 11.11 2.22 7.68
CA ALA A 239 11.27 2.76 6.33
C ALA A 239 10.12 2.37 5.40
N THR A 240 9.46 1.25 5.68
CA THR A 240 8.25 0.79 5.00
C THR A 240 6.99 1.53 5.39
N ASP A 241 6.98 2.21 6.55
CA ASP A 241 5.79 2.87 7.08
C ASP A 241 5.24 3.90 6.06
N PRO A 242 3.93 3.91 5.77
CA PRO A 242 3.34 4.88 4.86
C PRO A 242 3.54 6.34 5.30
N VAL A 243 3.58 6.63 6.61
CA VAL A 243 3.79 8.00 7.11
C VAL A 243 5.26 8.43 7.13
N ASN A 244 6.17 7.57 6.66
CA ASN A 244 7.57 7.95 6.51
C ASN A 244 7.75 8.95 5.34
N HIS A 245 7.83 10.23 5.69
CA HIS A 245 8.02 11.33 4.76
C HIS A 245 9.47 11.79 4.60
N LEU A 246 10.47 10.97 5.00
CA LEU A 246 11.88 11.36 4.95
C LEU A 246 12.28 12.02 3.63
N ALA A 247 11.94 11.40 2.50
CA ALA A 247 12.30 11.89 1.18
C ALA A 247 11.47 13.11 0.70
N LEU A 248 10.51 13.62 1.47
CA LEU A 248 9.88 14.92 1.18
C LEU A 248 10.74 16.07 1.72
N PHE A 249 11.37 15.86 2.89
CA PHE A 249 12.14 16.88 3.58
C PHE A 249 13.66 16.78 3.34
N LEU A 250 14.14 15.58 2.99
CA LEU A 250 15.54 15.28 2.67
C LEU A 250 15.60 14.42 1.38
N PRO A 251 15.37 15.01 0.20
CA PRO A 251 15.28 14.28 -1.07
C PRO A 251 16.59 13.56 -1.46
N GLU A 252 17.73 14.06 -1.02
CA GLU A 252 19.05 13.44 -1.20
C GLU A 252 19.24 12.17 -0.36
N MET A 253 18.47 12.01 0.72
CA MET A 253 18.59 10.87 1.62
C MET A 253 17.84 9.65 1.08
N LYS A 254 18.59 8.71 0.51
CA LYS A 254 18.05 7.44 0.02
C LYS A 254 18.07 6.39 1.13
N LEU A 255 16.88 5.96 1.57
CA LEU A 255 16.70 4.86 2.50
C LEU A 255 15.87 3.76 1.84
N ALA A 256 16.41 2.54 1.78
CA ALA A 256 15.65 1.41 1.22
C ALA A 256 14.43 1.10 2.10
N ARG A 257 13.25 0.93 1.47
CA ARG A 257 11.97 0.63 2.15
C ARG A 257 11.91 -0.84 2.58
N THR A 258 12.74 -1.21 3.55
CA THR A 258 12.69 -2.52 4.20
C THR A 258 12.17 -2.37 5.63
N SER A 259 11.55 -3.41 6.18
CA SER A 259 11.00 -3.37 7.55
C SER A 259 12.07 -3.24 8.64
N ARG A 260 13.33 -3.55 8.30
CA ARG A 260 14.49 -3.39 9.19
C ARG A 260 15.04 -1.96 9.20
N ASN A 261 14.95 -1.27 8.07
CA ASN A 261 15.39 0.10 7.97
C ASN A 261 14.43 1.03 8.71
N ARG A 262 14.94 2.09 9.33
CA ARG A 262 14.15 2.97 10.21
C ARG A 262 14.61 4.42 10.12
N VAL A 263 13.73 5.34 10.49
CA VAL A 263 13.99 6.78 10.61
C VAL A 263 13.58 7.21 12.01
N LEU A 264 14.48 7.91 12.72
CA LEU A 264 14.20 8.51 14.01
C LEU A 264 13.91 10.00 13.81
N TYR A 265 12.79 10.44 14.37
CA TYR A 265 12.36 11.82 14.42
C TYR A 265 12.49 12.34 15.85
N LYS A 266 12.98 13.58 15.99
CA LYS A 266 12.97 14.39 17.22
C LYS A 266 12.05 15.57 16.98
N ASN A 267 10.96 15.67 17.74
CA ASN A 267 9.98 16.77 17.59
C ASN A 267 9.49 16.94 16.13
N GLY A 268 9.32 15.84 15.39
CA GLY A 268 8.92 15.84 13.98
C GLY A 268 10.04 16.07 12.96
N VAL A 269 11.27 16.34 13.40
CA VAL A 269 12.44 16.53 12.53
C VAL A 269 13.27 15.25 12.44
N PRO A 270 13.62 14.74 11.24
CA PRO A 270 14.45 13.54 11.13
C PRO A 270 15.88 13.82 11.62
N VAL A 271 16.38 12.96 12.52
CA VAL A 271 17.70 13.08 13.16
C VAL A 271 18.64 11.91 12.87
N ALA A 272 18.11 10.71 12.61
CA ALA A 272 18.93 9.54 12.31
C ALA A 272 18.20 8.52 11.44
N VAL A 273 18.95 7.71 10.70
CA VAL A 273 18.42 6.56 9.95
C VAL A 273 19.19 5.29 10.25
N LEU A 274 18.48 4.16 10.26
CA LEU A 274 19.04 2.83 10.33
C LEU A 274 18.96 2.24 8.93
N ASP A 275 20.12 2.02 8.32
CA ASP A 275 20.27 1.46 6.99
C ASP A 275 21.04 0.13 7.08
N GLY A 276 20.28 -0.97 7.07
CA GLY A 276 20.79 -2.29 7.41
C GLY A 276 21.21 -2.36 8.88
N ALA A 277 22.51 -2.44 9.13
CA ALA A 277 23.09 -2.47 10.49
C ALA A 277 23.71 -1.12 10.91
N ARG A 278 23.84 -0.17 9.97
CA ARG A 278 24.55 1.10 10.19
C ARG A 278 23.57 2.19 10.59
N VAL A 279 23.90 2.93 11.64
CA VAL A 279 23.20 4.17 11.98
C VAL A 279 23.93 5.33 11.31
N LYS A 280 23.16 6.22 10.68
CA LYS A 280 23.66 7.47 10.11
C LYS A 280 22.89 8.61 10.77
N PHE A 281 23.60 9.49 11.45
CA PHE A 281 23.04 10.73 11.96
C PHE A 281 22.89 11.72 10.80
N LEU A 282 21.72 12.36 10.74
CA LEU A 282 21.36 13.32 9.69
C LEU A 282 21.68 14.76 10.10
N ARG A 283 22.04 14.95 11.38
CA ARG A 283 22.31 16.23 12.03
C ARG A 283 23.40 16.02 13.07
N GLU A 284 24.01 17.10 13.54
CA GLU A 284 24.92 17.05 14.67
C GLU A 284 24.17 16.65 15.95
N ILE A 285 24.68 15.65 16.65
CA ILE A 285 24.11 15.12 17.89
C ILE A 285 25.20 15.09 18.96
N PRO A 286 24.96 15.67 20.16
CA PRO A 286 25.90 15.58 21.26
C PRO A 286 26.26 14.14 21.60
N ALA A 287 27.55 13.88 21.85
CA ALA A 287 28.09 12.53 22.02
C ALA A 287 27.38 11.73 23.13
N GLU A 288 26.97 12.40 24.20
CA GLU A 288 26.24 11.81 25.34
C GLU A 288 24.87 11.21 24.96
N HIS A 289 24.22 11.73 23.91
CA HIS A 289 22.91 11.27 23.46
C HIS A 289 22.98 10.23 22.34
N GLN A 290 24.10 10.15 21.61
CA GLN A 290 24.22 9.29 20.42
C GLN A 290 23.86 7.83 20.72
N TRP A 291 24.42 7.26 21.79
CA TRP A 291 24.15 5.86 22.16
C TRP A 291 22.66 5.63 22.45
N ALA A 292 22.01 6.51 23.21
CA ALA A 292 20.60 6.38 23.55
C ALA A 292 19.70 6.45 22.31
N LEU A 293 20.00 7.35 21.37
CA LEU A 293 19.26 7.49 20.11
C LEU A 293 19.46 6.29 19.19
N GLU A 294 20.66 5.70 19.14
CA GLU A 294 20.89 4.45 18.42
C GLU A 294 20.03 3.32 18.98
N GLN A 295 19.91 3.23 20.31
CA GLN A 295 19.04 2.23 20.95
C GLN A 295 17.57 2.48 20.62
N LEU A 296 17.08 3.73 20.67
CA LEU A 296 15.70 4.08 20.30
C LEU A 296 15.38 3.77 18.84
N LEU A 297 16.32 4.04 17.95
CA LEU A 297 16.17 3.75 16.53
C LEU A 297 16.11 2.23 16.27
N ARG A 298 16.91 1.43 16.98
CA ARG A 298 16.92 -0.04 16.87
C ARG A 298 15.77 -0.72 17.60
N ARG A 299 15.25 -0.11 18.68
CA ARG A 299 14.11 -0.64 19.42
C ARG A 299 12.87 -0.64 18.52
N GLN A 300 12.28 -1.83 18.37
CA GLN A 300 10.93 -1.96 17.88
C GLN A 300 10.00 -1.41 18.96
N GLU A 301 9.62 -0.14 18.90
CA GLU A 301 8.39 0.24 19.56
C GLU A 301 7.26 -0.49 18.83
N ILE A 302 6.88 -1.64 19.37
CA ILE A 302 5.63 -2.31 19.03
C ILE A 302 4.54 -1.32 19.43
N ASN A 303 3.77 -0.87 18.43
CA ASN A 303 2.61 -0.01 18.62
C ASN A 303 1.82 -0.50 19.85
N PRO A 304 1.50 0.36 20.82
CA PRO A 304 0.76 -0.04 22.03
C PRO A 304 -0.54 -0.79 21.72
N ARG A 305 -1.20 -0.47 20.60
CA ARG A 305 -2.42 -1.15 20.13
C ARG A 305 -2.19 -2.57 19.60
N LEU A 306 -0.96 -2.94 19.24
CA LEU A 306 -0.58 -4.29 18.83
C LEU A 306 -0.18 -5.18 20.02
N ARG A 307 0.11 -4.61 21.20
CA ARG A 307 0.39 -5.39 22.42
C ARG A 307 -0.83 -6.19 22.89
N SER A 308 -2.04 -5.63 22.77
CA SER A 308 -3.26 -6.34 23.17
C SER A 308 -3.58 -7.55 22.29
N TYR A 309 -3.18 -7.53 21.02
CA TYR A 309 -3.39 -8.66 20.10
C TYR A 309 -2.34 -9.77 20.24
N LEU A 310 -1.14 -9.47 20.74
CA LEU A 310 -0.06 -10.44 20.94
C LEU A 310 0.03 -10.98 22.37
N ALA A 311 -0.70 -10.39 23.33
CA ALA A 311 -0.75 -10.87 24.71
C ALA A 311 -1.69 -12.08 24.90
N ASN A 312 -2.49 -12.44 23.89
CA ASN A 312 -3.48 -13.52 23.96
C ASN A 312 -3.24 -14.67 22.95
N SER A 313 -1.99 -14.97 22.59
CA SER A 313 -1.63 -16.13 21.76
C SER A 313 -0.45 -16.90 22.32
#